data_AF-A0A1W1EJN5-F1
#
_entry.id   AF-A0A1W1EJN5-F1
#
_cell.length_a   1.000
_cell.length_b   1.000
_cell.length_c   1.000
_cell.angle_alpha   90.00
_cell.angle_beta   90.00
_cell.angle_gamma   90.00
#
_symmetry.space_group_name_H-M   'P 1'
#
loop_
_entity.id
_entity.type
_entity.pdbx_description
1 polymer ?
#
loop_
_entity_poly.entity_id
_entity_poly.type
_entity_poly.pdbx_seq_one_letter_code
_entity_poly.pdbx_strand_id
1 'polypeptide(L)'
;MKYFTLITIIFISYLSASKVEITSESFYTNENENRVYFVDDVKVKKDKDRLSSNLLIVFFNDNNETKSYKATGDVKFNIYKNEIHYEGSAKSVEYIVKKSEYIFIGDAIIHDLTTNRDIFGDEIILNSKSGKATVKSLSKKPSKFIFEMED
;
A
#
# COMPACT_ATOMS: atom_id res chain seq x y z
N MET A 1 9.43 -59.48 12.82
CA MET A 1 10.02 -58.21 12.37
C MET A 1 8.96 -57.14 12.52
N LYS A 2 9.05 -56.30 13.56
CA LYS A 2 8.08 -55.23 13.82
C LYS A 2 8.45 -54.05 12.91
N TYR A 3 7.66 -53.80 11.88
CA TYR A 3 7.81 -52.65 11.00
C TYR A 3 7.48 -51.38 11.80
N PHE A 4 8.49 -50.57 12.06
CA PHE A 4 8.37 -49.25 12.65
C PHE A 4 7.87 -48.29 11.57
N THR A 5 6.57 -48.02 11.54
CA THR A 5 5.97 -47.09 10.57
C THR A 5 6.25 -45.66 11.02
N LEU A 6 7.21 -45.00 10.36
CA LEU A 6 7.55 -43.60 10.58
C LEU A 6 6.43 -42.72 10.00
N ILE A 7 5.54 -42.23 10.86
CA ILE A 7 4.47 -41.30 10.49
C ILE A 7 5.10 -39.93 10.22
N THR A 8 5.27 -39.59 8.94
CA THR A 8 5.72 -38.26 8.51
C THR A 8 4.49 -37.34 8.52
N ILE A 9 4.37 -36.48 9.52
CA ILE A 9 3.37 -35.41 9.56
C ILE A 9 3.77 -34.36 8.52
N ILE A 10 3.07 -34.34 7.39
CA ILE A 10 3.17 -33.28 6.40
C ILE A 10 2.35 -32.10 6.92
N PHE A 11 3.02 -31.09 7.45
CA PHE A 11 2.41 -29.82 7.83
C PHE A 11 2.08 -29.06 6.54
N ILE A 12 0.85 -29.20 6.04
CA ILE A 12 0.35 -28.39 4.92
C ILE A 12 0.11 -26.99 5.48
N SER A 13 1.06 -26.08 5.25
CA SER A 13 0.84 -24.66 5.44
C SER A 13 -0.17 -24.19 4.39
N TYR A 14 -1.37 -23.82 4.83
CA TYR A 14 -2.34 -23.13 3.99
C TYR A 14 -1.76 -21.78 3.57
N LEU A 15 -1.25 -21.66 2.34
CA LEU A 15 -0.99 -20.36 1.74
C LEU A 15 -2.34 -19.70 1.44
N SER A 16 -2.78 -18.80 2.32
CA SER A 16 -3.94 -17.94 2.05
C SER A 16 -3.49 -16.81 1.11
N ALA A 17 -4.03 -16.78 -0.10
CA ALA A 17 -3.80 -15.69 -1.03
C ALA A 17 -4.79 -14.56 -0.75
N SER A 18 -4.29 -13.38 -0.34
CA SER A 18 -5.13 -12.20 -0.12
C SER A 18 -5.70 -11.68 -1.44
N LYS A 19 -7.02 -11.49 -1.49
CA LYS A 19 -7.73 -10.91 -2.64
C LYS A 19 -7.67 -9.39 -2.60
N VAL A 20 -7.39 -8.78 -3.75
CA VAL A 20 -7.56 -7.33 -3.99
C VAL A 20 -8.86 -7.12 -4.74
N GLU A 21 -9.72 -6.25 -4.23
CA GLU A 21 -10.98 -5.86 -4.84
C GLU A 21 -10.92 -4.36 -5.17
N ILE A 22 -11.26 -4.01 -6.42
CA ILE A 22 -11.24 -2.64 -6.92
C ILE A 22 -12.61 -2.36 -7.55
N THR A 23 -13.26 -1.28 -7.14
CA THR A 23 -14.50 -0.77 -7.73
C THR A 23 -14.29 0.65 -8.22
N SER A 24 -14.98 1.04 -9.29
CA SER A 24 -14.95 2.38 -9.88
C SER A 24 -16.19 2.57 -10.75
N GLU A 25 -16.43 3.79 -11.26
CA GLU A 25 -17.49 4.03 -12.24
C GLU A 25 -17.21 3.34 -13.58
N SER A 26 -15.94 3.34 -14.01
CA SER A 26 -15.51 2.63 -15.21
C SER A 26 -14.10 2.07 -15.07
N PHE A 27 -13.78 1.06 -15.88
CA PHE A 27 -12.42 0.59 -16.04
C PHE A 27 -12.16 0.20 -17.50
N TYR A 28 -10.91 0.36 -17.94
CA TYR A 28 -10.47 -0.06 -19.27
C TYR A 28 -9.03 -0.56 -19.24
N THR A 29 -8.69 -1.38 -20.21
CA THR A 29 -7.33 -1.90 -20.40
C THR A 29 -6.65 -1.17 -21.55
N ASN A 30 -5.34 -1.00 -21.43
CA ASN A 30 -4.49 -0.66 -22.56
C ASN A 30 -3.44 -1.75 -22.69
N GLU A 31 -3.69 -2.72 -23.57
CA GLU A 31 -2.83 -3.90 -23.75
C GLU A 31 -1.43 -3.52 -24.24
N ASN A 32 -1.30 -2.46 -25.05
CA ASN A 32 0.00 -1.97 -25.50
C ASN A 32 0.86 -1.40 -24.35
N GLU A 33 0.22 -0.97 -23.26
CA GLU A 33 0.90 -0.39 -22.10
C GLU A 33 1.02 -1.34 -20.90
N ASN A 34 0.45 -2.56 -20.98
CA ASN A 34 0.33 -3.51 -19.87
C ASN A 34 -0.27 -2.88 -18.61
N ARG A 35 -1.40 -2.18 -18.78
CA ARG A 35 -2.07 -1.40 -17.73
C ARG A 35 -3.59 -1.59 -17.70
N VAL A 36 -4.14 -1.49 -16.50
CA VAL A 36 -5.59 -1.37 -16.26
C VAL A 36 -5.83 -0.02 -15.57
N TYR A 37 -6.80 0.73 -16.07
CA TYR A 37 -7.22 2.02 -15.56
C TYR A 37 -8.59 1.89 -14.91
N PHE A 38 -8.75 2.41 -13.70
CA PHE A 38 -10.01 2.51 -12.98
C PHE A 38 -10.28 3.99 -12.75
N VAL A 39 -11.43 4.49 -13.21
CA VAL A 39 -11.73 5.92 -13.29
C VAL A 39 -13.00 6.23 -12.52
N ASP A 40 -12.92 7.28 -11.71
CA ASP A 40 -13.95 7.87 -10.85
C ASP A 40 -14.47 6.92 -9.73
N ASP A 41 -14.73 7.52 -8.55
CA ASP A 41 -15.11 6.83 -7.29
C ASP A 41 -14.33 5.53 -7.02
N VAL A 42 -13.01 5.55 -7.27
CA VAL A 42 -12.21 4.34 -7.13
C VAL A 42 -12.08 3.98 -5.67
N LYS A 43 -12.40 2.72 -5.33
CA LYS A 43 -12.20 2.13 -4.00
C LYS A 43 -11.43 0.83 -4.12
N VAL A 44 -10.37 0.71 -3.34
CA VAL A 44 -9.54 -0.49 -3.23
C VAL A 44 -9.74 -1.11 -1.85
N LYS A 45 -9.92 -2.43 -1.82
CA LYS A 45 -9.96 -3.24 -0.62
C LYS A 45 -8.95 -4.37 -0.75
N LYS A 46 -8.08 -4.52 0.25
CA LYS A 46 -7.21 -5.69 0.39
C LYS A 46 -7.11 -6.06 1.86
N ASP A 47 -7.67 -7.21 2.25
CA ASP A 47 -7.78 -7.59 3.65
C ASP A 47 -8.49 -6.48 4.48
N LYS A 48 -7.76 -5.84 5.41
CA LYS A 48 -8.23 -4.66 6.18
C LYS A 48 -7.91 -3.34 5.49
N ASP A 49 -6.98 -3.31 4.53
CA ASP A 49 -6.56 -2.10 3.84
C ASP A 49 -7.69 -1.52 3.00
N ARG A 50 -7.81 -0.20 3.03
CA ARG A 50 -8.74 0.61 2.24
C ARG A 50 -8.01 1.77 1.60
N LEU A 51 -8.35 2.07 0.35
CA LEU A 51 -7.90 3.25 -0.36
C LEU A 51 -9.03 3.79 -1.25
N SER A 52 -9.14 5.11 -1.35
CA SER A 52 -10.04 5.76 -2.31
C SER A 52 -9.32 6.83 -3.12
N SER A 53 -9.71 7.03 -4.38
CA SER A 53 -9.11 8.02 -5.28
C SER A 53 -10.00 8.32 -6.49
N ASN A 54 -9.66 9.33 -7.31
CA ASN A 54 -10.32 9.54 -8.61
C ASN A 54 -9.81 8.60 -9.71
N LEU A 55 -8.53 8.21 -9.67
CA LEU A 55 -7.94 7.35 -10.70
C LEU A 55 -7.00 6.35 -10.04
N LEU A 56 -7.07 5.10 -10.45
CA LEU A 56 -6.09 4.07 -10.14
C LEU A 56 -5.58 3.42 -11.42
N ILE A 57 -4.26 3.32 -11.53
CA ILE A 57 -3.60 2.58 -12.61
C ILE A 57 -2.88 1.38 -11.99
N VAL A 58 -3.16 0.19 -12.51
CA VAL A 58 -2.44 -1.04 -12.18
C VAL A 58 -1.45 -1.33 -13.30
N PHE A 59 -0.17 -1.41 -12.97
CA PHE A 59 0.91 -1.69 -13.90
C PHE A 59 1.31 -3.16 -13.80
N PHE A 60 1.42 -3.84 -14.93
CA PHE A 60 1.89 -5.22 -15.01
C PHE A 60 3.31 -5.28 -15.59
N ASN A 61 4.06 -6.30 -15.22
CA ASN A 61 5.32 -6.65 -15.89
C ASN A 61 5.06 -7.60 -17.08
N ASP A 62 6.12 -7.97 -17.78
CA ASP A 62 6.03 -8.85 -18.96
C ASP A 62 5.56 -10.29 -18.63
N ASN A 63 5.55 -10.66 -17.34
CA ASN A 63 5.01 -11.92 -16.84
C ASN A 63 3.53 -11.82 -16.42
N ASN A 64 2.85 -10.70 -16.71
CA ASN A 64 1.50 -10.38 -16.24
C ASN A 64 1.36 -10.34 -14.70
N GLU A 65 2.45 -10.13 -13.97
CA GLU A 65 2.43 -9.92 -12.52
C GLU A 65 2.30 -8.43 -12.22
N THR A 66 1.59 -8.07 -11.16
CA THR A 66 1.45 -6.67 -10.77
C THR A 66 2.79 -6.09 -10.30
N LYS A 67 3.23 -5.04 -11.00
CA LYS A 67 4.46 -4.29 -10.72
C LYS A 67 4.20 -3.17 -9.72
N SER A 68 3.16 -2.37 -9.95
CA SER A 68 2.78 -1.28 -9.04
C SER A 68 1.32 -0.89 -9.20
N TYR A 69 0.83 -0.15 -8.20
CA TYR A 69 -0.47 0.51 -8.20
C TYR A 69 -0.24 1.99 -8.02
N LYS A 70 -0.84 2.84 -8.86
CA LYS A 70 -0.75 4.31 -8.71
C LYS A 70 -2.14 4.91 -8.61
N ALA A 71 -2.48 5.41 -7.43
CA ALA A 71 -3.69 6.15 -7.16
C ALA A 71 -3.43 7.67 -7.24
N THR A 72 -4.35 8.42 -7.83
CA THR A 72 -4.25 9.89 -7.98
C THR A 72 -5.62 10.55 -7.82
N GLY A 73 -5.61 11.83 -7.42
CA GLY A 73 -6.84 12.60 -7.18
C GLY A 73 -7.28 12.43 -5.74
N ASP A 74 -6.65 13.21 -4.86
CA ASP A 74 -6.95 13.29 -3.43
C ASP A 74 -7.13 11.93 -2.75
N VAL A 75 -6.09 11.12 -2.84
CA VAL A 75 -6.06 9.77 -2.31
C VAL A 75 -6.24 9.81 -0.80
N LYS A 76 -7.16 9.00 -0.29
CA LYS A 76 -7.31 8.69 1.13
C LYS A 76 -7.02 7.23 1.35
N PHE A 77 -6.32 6.90 2.43
CA PHE A 77 -5.93 5.53 2.71
C PHE A 77 -6.07 5.20 4.19
N ASN A 78 -6.29 3.91 4.44
CA ASN A 78 -6.24 3.26 5.74
C ASN A 78 -5.55 1.90 5.52
N ILE A 79 -4.31 1.77 6.02
CA ILE A 79 -3.39 0.69 5.68
C ILE A 79 -2.95 -0.01 6.96
N TYR A 80 -3.08 -1.33 7.00
CA TYR A 80 -2.61 -2.19 8.07
C TYR A 80 -1.39 -2.99 7.61
N LYS A 81 -0.24 -2.81 8.29
CA LYS A 81 1.01 -3.51 7.98
C LYS A 81 1.76 -3.87 9.25
N ASN A 82 2.04 -5.16 9.45
CA ASN A 82 2.80 -5.66 10.61
C ASN A 82 2.29 -5.08 11.95
N GLU A 83 0.98 -5.11 12.16
CA GLU A 83 0.28 -4.54 13.33
C GLU A 83 0.27 -3.00 13.43
N ILE A 84 0.91 -2.31 12.48
CA ILE A 84 0.85 -0.86 12.37
C ILE A 84 -0.37 -0.44 11.55
N HIS A 85 -1.13 0.53 12.06
CA HIS A 85 -2.27 1.13 11.40
C HIS A 85 -1.94 2.56 11.00
N TYR A 86 -1.81 2.77 9.70
CA TYR A 86 -1.64 4.08 9.10
C TYR A 86 -2.94 4.56 8.47
N GLU A 87 -3.29 5.82 8.65
CA GLU A 87 -4.30 6.50 7.85
C GLU A 87 -3.82 7.85 7.37
N GLY A 88 -4.48 8.41 6.36
CA GLY A 88 -4.15 9.75 5.91
C GLY A 88 -4.52 10.01 4.47
N SER A 89 -3.82 10.98 3.87
CA SER A 89 -4.12 11.45 2.53
C SER A 89 -2.89 11.98 1.80
N ALA A 90 -2.93 11.94 0.47
CA ALA A 90 -1.95 12.57 -0.41
C ALA A 90 -2.59 12.86 -1.78
N LYS A 91 -1.99 13.74 -2.59
CA LYS A 91 -2.45 13.94 -3.98
C LYS A 91 -2.30 12.68 -4.84
N SER A 92 -1.28 11.88 -4.56
CA SER A 92 -1.10 10.57 -5.17
C SER A 92 -0.38 9.59 -4.25
N VAL A 93 -0.65 8.30 -4.44
CA VAL A 93 0.01 7.20 -3.75
C VAL A 93 0.41 6.13 -4.76
N GLU A 94 1.69 5.77 -4.78
CA GLU A 94 2.18 4.64 -5.55
C GLU A 94 2.65 3.52 -4.62
N TYR A 95 2.20 2.28 -4.85
CA TYR A 95 2.72 1.10 -4.18
C TYR A 95 3.57 0.26 -5.15
N ILE A 96 4.86 0.13 -4.87
CA ILE A 96 5.80 -0.68 -5.65
C ILE A 96 5.90 -2.07 -5.02
N VAL A 97 5.27 -3.06 -5.64
CA VAL A 97 5.08 -4.41 -5.07
C VAL A 97 6.42 -5.07 -4.72
N LYS A 98 7.37 -5.09 -5.66
CA LYS A 98 8.69 -5.76 -5.49
C LYS A 98 9.52 -5.14 -4.37
N LYS A 99 9.36 -3.85 -4.10
CA LYS A 99 10.09 -3.14 -3.04
C LYS A 99 9.34 -3.11 -1.72
N SER A 100 8.03 -3.40 -1.75
CA SER A 100 7.12 -3.19 -0.61
C SER A 100 7.19 -1.73 -0.13
N GLU A 101 7.15 -0.79 -1.07
CA GLU A 101 7.29 0.64 -0.81
C GLU A 101 6.03 1.38 -1.23
N TYR A 102 5.49 2.18 -0.31
CA TYR A 102 4.50 3.22 -0.59
C TYR A 102 5.22 4.55 -0.80
N ILE A 103 4.82 5.29 -1.83
CA ILE A 103 5.29 6.64 -2.14
C ILE A 103 4.07 7.55 -2.14
N PHE A 104 3.97 8.40 -1.13
CA PHE A 104 2.91 9.40 -0.97
C PHE A 104 3.44 10.73 -1.47
N ILE A 105 2.74 11.38 -2.41
CA ILE A 105 3.20 12.61 -3.05
C ILE A 105 2.10 13.68 -3.02
N GLY A 106 2.51 14.90 -2.69
CA GLY A 106 1.70 16.11 -2.68
C GLY A 106 0.91 16.27 -1.39
N ASP A 107 1.33 17.23 -0.56
CA ASP A 107 0.76 17.55 0.75
C ASP A 107 0.40 16.26 1.54
N ALA A 108 1.32 15.31 1.59
CA ALA A 108 1.10 14.00 2.17
C ALA A 108 1.03 14.10 3.70
N ILE A 109 0.00 13.47 4.26
CA ILE A 109 -0.28 13.37 5.69
C ILE A 109 -0.42 11.90 6.02
N ILE A 110 0.34 11.43 7.01
CA ILE A 110 0.24 10.08 7.56
C ILE A 110 0.07 10.20 9.08
N HIS A 111 -1.00 9.60 9.57
CA HIS A 111 -1.26 9.35 10.99
C HIS A 111 -0.91 7.89 11.27
N ASP A 112 0.12 7.65 12.07
CA ASP A 112 0.41 6.34 12.66
C ASP A 112 -0.39 6.23 13.96
N LEU A 113 -1.53 5.56 13.88
CA LEU A 113 -2.45 5.37 15.00
C LEU A 113 -1.96 4.35 16.02
N THR A 114 -0.95 3.55 15.66
CA THR A 114 -0.36 2.56 16.58
C THR A 114 0.60 3.23 17.55
N THR A 115 1.31 4.27 17.10
CA THR A 115 2.29 4.99 17.94
C THR A 115 1.91 6.44 18.25
N ASN A 116 0.73 6.88 17.81
CA ASN A 116 0.22 8.24 17.94
C ASN A 116 1.21 9.29 17.40
N ARG A 117 1.65 9.08 16.16
CA ARG A 117 2.61 9.95 15.47
C ARG A 117 2.06 10.46 14.16
N ASP A 118 2.32 11.72 13.87
CA ASP A 118 1.93 12.34 12.61
C ASP A 118 3.14 12.73 11.77
N ILE A 119 3.07 12.44 10.48
CA ILE A 119 4.11 12.74 9.50
C ILE A 119 3.51 13.57 8.37
N PHE A 120 4.15 14.70 8.05
CA PHE A 120 3.75 15.60 6.98
C PHE A 120 4.94 15.88 6.05
N GLY A 121 4.71 15.82 4.74
CA GLY A 121 5.72 16.14 3.75
C GLY A 121 5.18 16.24 2.33
N ASP A 122 6.02 16.72 1.40
CA ASP A 122 5.65 16.74 -0.01
C ASP A 122 5.82 15.36 -0.65
N GLU A 123 6.79 14.60 -0.18
CA GLU A 123 7.01 13.20 -0.53
C GLU A 123 7.30 12.41 0.74
N ILE A 124 6.57 11.32 0.96
CA ILE A 124 6.86 10.34 2.01
C ILE A 124 7.03 8.97 1.36
N ILE A 125 8.16 8.31 1.63
CA ILE A 125 8.44 6.94 1.18
C ILE A 125 8.42 6.04 2.40
N LEU A 126 7.49 5.08 2.44
CA LEU A 126 7.34 4.11 3.53
C LEU A 126 7.60 2.70 3.01
N ASN A 127 8.61 2.04 3.56
CA ASN A 127 8.84 0.61 3.30
C ASN A 127 7.97 -0.22 4.25
N SER A 128 6.95 -0.89 3.73
CA SER A 128 5.97 -1.62 4.54
C SER A 128 6.49 -2.92 5.14
N LYS A 129 7.66 -3.40 4.70
CA LYS A 129 8.32 -4.59 5.27
C LYS A 129 9.20 -4.24 6.46
N SER A 130 9.95 -3.14 6.37
CA SER A 130 10.92 -2.72 7.40
C SER A 130 10.41 -1.61 8.33
N GLY A 131 9.30 -0.95 7.99
CA GLY A 131 8.78 0.21 8.71
C GLY A 131 9.59 1.49 8.51
N LYS A 132 10.65 1.48 7.68
CA LYS A 132 11.47 2.67 7.42
C LYS A 132 10.68 3.70 6.62
N ALA A 133 10.65 4.94 7.11
CA ALA A 133 10.07 6.08 6.43
C ALA A 133 11.15 7.12 6.07
N THR A 134 11.04 7.72 4.88
CA THR A 134 11.85 8.89 4.45
C THR A 134 10.90 9.99 4.04
N VAL A 135 11.11 11.20 4.55
CA VAL A 135 10.28 12.36 4.26
C VAL A 135 11.13 13.40 3.53
N LYS A 136 10.61 13.93 2.42
CA LYS A 136 11.26 14.99 1.65
C LYS A 136 10.32 16.17 1.43
N SER A 137 10.93 17.34 1.36
CA SER A 137 10.31 18.56 0.88
C SER A 137 10.74 18.80 -0.56
N LEU A 138 9.77 18.92 -1.45
CA LEU A 138 9.98 19.28 -2.85
C LEU A 138 9.73 20.77 -3.08
N SER A 139 8.89 21.39 -2.25
CA SER A 139 8.40 22.76 -2.34
C SER A 139 9.14 23.77 -1.44
N LYS A 140 10.26 23.35 -0.82
CA LYS A 140 11.00 24.10 0.22
C LYS A 140 10.20 24.37 1.51
N LYS A 141 9.00 23.79 1.67
CA LYS A 141 8.25 23.78 2.94
C LYS A 141 8.87 22.77 3.92
N PRO A 142 9.01 23.06 5.22
CA PRO A 142 9.57 22.08 6.16
C PRO A 142 8.67 20.84 6.26
N SER A 143 9.28 19.65 6.23
CA SER A 143 8.63 18.42 6.68
C SER A 143 8.32 18.50 8.18
N LYS A 144 7.20 17.94 8.62
CA LYS A 144 6.79 17.97 10.02
C LYS A 144 6.61 16.55 10.56
N PHE A 145 7.09 16.34 11.78
CA PHE A 145 6.89 15.11 12.54
C PHE A 145 6.39 15.50 13.93
N ILE A 146 5.29 14.91 14.36
CA ILE A 146 4.66 15.15 15.67
C ILE A 146 4.58 13.82 16.39
N PHE A 147 4.96 13.80 17.66
CA PHE A 147 4.85 12.65 18.55
C PHE A 147 4.57 13.14 19.96
N GLU A 148 3.88 12.32 20.74
CA GLU A 148 3.68 12.57 22.16
C GLU A 148 4.89 12.09 22.97
N MET A 149 5.20 12.82 24.04
CA MET A 149 6.18 12.41 25.05
C MET A 149 5.45 12.21 26.37
N GLU A 150 5.75 11.11 27.05
CA GLU A 150 5.41 10.97 28.47
C GLU A 150 6.38 11.84 29.29
N ASP A 151 5.84 12.52 30.32
CA ASP A 151 6.61 13.37 31.25
C ASP A 151 7.51 12.55 32.20
#